data_AF-A0AAV6EH00-F1
#
_entry.id   AF-A0AAV6EH00-F1
#
_cell.length_a   1.000
_cell.length_b   1.000
_cell.length_c   1.000
_cell.angle_alpha   90.00
_cell.angle_beta   90.00
_cell.angle_gamma   90.00
#
_symmetry.space_group_name_H-M   'P 1'
#
loop_
_entity.id
_entity.type
_entity.pdbx_description
1 polymer ?
#
loop_
_entity_poly.entity_id
_entity_poly.type
_entity_poly.pdbx_seq_one_letter_code
_entity_poly.pdbx_strand_id
1 'polypeptide(L)'
;MKFRIIEKSFDDIKADYELVFIVGNNLEHKFIKDLECFELYNFKGDSVLNLPNLRRIYVGIKNLEPESLRQGVAKAYNAIKELNILNLKMHSYVGGCFKMSFAAIVEGFLLVSYKFDKYKSEKKETKLKEIFICNEEYGDKIVPLEQANLGLIHAKAVCEATNFAKDIVNEIPEIYTPNKMAEDAKKLSLEYANIECKIHDENYLKSENMNAFLAVNRASINPPRLIHLKYTPKKSIKKVVFVGKGLTYDSGGLSLKPSDYMLTMKSDKSGAAAAMAIIKAASVLELPFEIHAVLGAAENMIGGNAYKPDDVLITRSGVSVEVRNTDAEGRLVLADCLDWAQSELDPDLLIDMATLTGACVVGLGEYTTGVMGNNYELQSEFKNYAGKSGENLTILEFNDHLRELIKSDIADISNTSSSRYGGAITAGLFLDKFIKEDFKDKWLHLDIAGPAYVTKAWGYNGAGASGAGVRSCLYYLLKLARNHEKESK
;
A
#
# COMPACT_ATOMS: atom_id res chain seq x y z
N MET A 1 2.09 -20.25 -1.27
CA MET A 1 1.01 -21.02 -1.92
C MET A 1 1.28 -21.08 -3.41
N LYS A 2 1.02 -22.20 -4.08
CA LYS A 2 1.18 -22.38 -5.54
C LYS A 2 -0.20 -22.34 -6.21
N PHE A 3 -0.27 -21.79 -7.42
CA PHE A 3 -1.49 -21.71 -8.21
C PHE A 3 -1.25 -22.38 -9.56
N ARG A 4 -2.19 -23.20 -10.02
CA ARG A 4 -2.11 -23.85 -11.33
C ARG A 4 -3.46 -23.76 -12.03
N ILE A 5 -3.43 -23.35 -13.29
CA ILE A 5 -4.58 -23.43 -14.17
C ILE A 5 -4.61 -24.84 -14.75
N ILE A 6 -5.75 -25.52 -14.67
CA ILE A 6 -5.90 -26.92 -15.09
C ILE A 6 -6.89 -27.02 -16.24
N GLU A 7 -6.43 -27.59 -17.36
CA GLU A 7 -7.22 -27.86 -18.56
C GLU A 7 -7.74 -29.30 -18.55
N LYS A 8 -8.61 -29.58 -17.57
CA LYS A 8 -9.32 -30.85 -17.44
C LYS A 8 -10.72 -30.56 -16.98
N SER A 9 -11.63 -31.51 -17.17
CA SER A 9 -12.94 -31.35 -16.59
C SER A 9 -12.85 -31.21 -15.07
N PHE A 10 -13.70 -30.39 -14.48
CA PHE A 10 -13.62 -30.08 -13.06
C PHE A 10 -13.67 -31.31 -12.16
N ASP A 11 -14.44 -32.32 -12.56
CA ASP A 11 -14.58 -33.58 -11.82
C ASP A 11 -13.33 -34.48 -11.92
N ASP A 12 -12.51 -34.31 -12.97
CA ASP A 12 -11.23 -35.02 -13.14
C ASP A 12 -10.09 -34.44 -12.30
N ILE A 13 -10.27 -33.22 -11.78
CA ILE A 13 -9.29 -32.58 -10.90
C ILE A 13 -9.42 -33.17 -9.50
N LYS A 14 -8.42 -33.94 -9.08
CA LYS A 14 -8.34 -34.46 -7.70
C LYS A 14 -7.81 -33.36 -6.78
N ALA A 15 -8.62 -32.99 -5.78
CA ALA A 15 -8.20 -32.10 -4.72
C ALA A 15 -8.79 -32.51 -3.35
N ASP A 16 -8.20 -32.06 -2.26
CA ASP A 16 -8.66 -32.35 -0.90
C ASP A 16 -9.94 -31.59 -0.55
N TYR A 17 -10.17 -30.46 -1.21
CA TYR A 17 -11.32 -29.60 -0.97
C TYR A 17 -11.76 -28.85 -2.24
N GLU A 18 -13.02 -28.46 -2.28
CA GLU A 18 -13.66 -27.75 -3.39
C GLU A 18 -14.20 -26.38 -2.94
N LEU A 19 -13.88 -25.31 -3.66
CA LEU A 19 -14.47 -23.98 -3.48
C LEU A 19 -15.40 -23.64 -4.64
N VAL A 20 -16.64 -23.30 -4.30
CA VAL A 20 -17.66 -22.82 -5.24
C VAL A 20 -18.14 -21.43 -4.80
N PHE A 21 -18.19 -20.48 -5.72
CA PHE A 21 -18.82 -19.19 -5.46
C PHE A 21 -20.30 -19.21 -5.86
N ILE A 22 -21.12 -18.57 -5.02
CA ILE A 22 -22.50 -18.26 -5.32
C ILE A 22 -22.55 -16.79 -5.72
N VAL A 23 -22.76 -16.52 -7.01
CA VAL A 23 -22.68 -15.16 -7.55
C VAL A 23 -24.06 -14.51 -7.54
N GLY A 24 -24.22 -13.41 -6.82
CA GLY A 24 -25.47 -12.65 -6.77
C GLY A 24 -26.66 -13.46 -6.25
N ASN A 25 -26.41 -14.38 -5.31
CA ASN A 25 -27.40 -15.30 -4.76
C ASN A 25 -28.05 -16.25 -5.80
N ASN A 26 -27.41 -16.47 -6.96
CA ASN A 26 -27.90 -17.45 -7.94
C ASN A 26 -27.64 -18.87 -7.44
N LEU A 27 -28.67 -19.53 -6.91
CA LEU A 27 -28.61 -20.90 -6.39
C LEU A 27 -28.86 -21.97 -7.47
N GLU A 28 -29.19 -21.58 -8.70
CA GLU A 28 -29.55 -22.49 -9.79
C GLU A 28 -28.37 -22.78 -10.73
N HIS A 29 -27.18 -22.23 -10.44
CA HIS A 29 -26.01 -22.40 -11.29
C HIS A 29 -25.54 -23.86 -11.29
N LYS A 30 -25.16 -24.37 -12.47
CA LYS A 30 -24.71 -25.76 -12.69
C LYS A 30 -23.52 -26.24 -11.84
N PHE A 31 -22.77 -25.31 -11.24
CA PHE A 31 -21.66 -25.65 -10.33
C PHE A 31 -22.14 -26.00 -8.90
N ILE A 32 -23.42 -25.81 -8.61
CA ILE A 32 -24.03 -26.12 -7.32
C ILE A 32 -24.46 -27.57 -7.32
N LYS A 33 -24.07 -28.31 -6.27
CA LYS A 33 -24.24 -29.76 -6.16
C LYS A 33 -25.06 -30.18 -4.95
N ASP A 34 -25.21 -29.30 -3.94
CA ASP A 34 -25.70 -29.66 -2.60
C ASP A 34 -26.95 -28.86 -2.17
N LEU A 35 -27.96 -28.70 -3.04
CA LEU A 35 -29.17 -27.90 -2.75
C LEU A 35 -29.90 -28.33 -1.48
N GLU A 36 -29.97 -29.65 -1.20
CA GLU A 36 -30.57 -30.17 0.04
C GLU A 36 -29.85 -29.65 1.29
N CYS A 37 -28.52 -29.49 1.23
CA CYS A 37 -27.75 -28.88 2.31
C CYS A 37 -28.11 -27.38 2.45
N PHE A 38 -28.39 -26.69 1.36
CA PHE A 38 -28.73 -25.27 1.43
C PHE A 38 -30.05 -25.06 2.17
N GLU A 39 -31.05 -25.89 1.90
CA GLU A 39 -32.31 -25.89 2.64
C GLU A 39 -32.10 -26.20 4.12
N LEU A 40 -31.34 -27.26 4.44
CA LEU A 40 -31.07 -27.68 5.81
C LEU A 40 -30.40 -26.58 6.64
N TYR A 41 -29.39 -25.90 6.08
CA TYR A 41 -28.65 -24.84 6.75
C TYR A 41 -29.27 -23.44 6.58
N ASN A 42 -30.44 -23.34 5.92
CA ASN A 42 -31.06 -22.06 5.54
C ASN A 42 -30.08 -21.11 4.83
N PHE A 43 -29.23 -21.67 3.96
CA PHE A 43 -28.20 -20.94 3.24
C PHE A 43 -28.80 -20.28 1.99
N LYS A 44 -28.64 -18.95 1.91
CA LYS A 44 -29.26 -18.13 0.84
C LYS A 44 -28.27 -17.64 -0.21
N GLY A 45 -27.03 -18.12 -0.17
CA GLY A 45 -25.99 -17.70 -1.12
C GLY A 45 -25.29 -16.39 -0.80
N ASP A 46 -25.53 -15.80 0.36
CA ASP A 46 -25.01 -14.49 0.79
C ASP A 46 -23.88 -14.57 1.84
N SER A 47 -23.58 -15.78 2.30
CA SER A 47 -22.68 -16.06 3.43
C SER A 47 -21.67 -17.17 3.07
N VAL A 48 -21.01 -17.74 4.07
CA VAL A 48 -20.11 -18.89 3.88
C VAL A 48 -20.78 -20.14 4.42
N LEU A 49 -20.88 -21.18 3.59
CA LEU A 49 -21.31 -22.51 4.01
C LEU A 49 -20.17 -23.50 3.79
N ASN A 50 -19.58 -23.97 4.90
CA ASN A 50 -18.50 -24.95 4.87
C ASN A 50 -19.05 -26.35 5.17
N LEU A 51 -18.85 -27.31 4.27
CA LEU A 51 -19.36 -28.69 4.37
C LEU A 51 -18.20 -29.71 4.38
N PRO A 52 -17.52 -29.92 5.52
CA PRO A 52 -16.34 -30.79 5.61
C PRO A 52 -16.58 -32.24 5.17
N ASN A 53 -17.76 -32.79 5.44
CA ASN A 53 -18.12 -34.16 5.06
C ASN A 53 -18.16 -34.34 3.54
N LEU A 54 -18.55 -33.30 2.81
CA LEU A 54 -18.58 -33.26 1.34
C LEU A 54 -17.29 -32.68 0.75
N ARG A 55 -16.36 -32.27 1.61
CA ARG A 55 -15.10 -31.60 1.25
C ARG A 55 -15.33 -30.37 0.37
N ARG A 56 -16.37 -29.59 0.65
CA ARG A 56 -16.78 -28.45 -0.18
C ARG A 56 -17.09 -27.23 0.67
N ILE A 57 -16.78 -26.05 0.14
CA ILE A 57 -17.16 -24.76 0.69
C ILE A 57 -17.85 -23.92 -0.38
N TYR A 58 -18.99 -23.35 0.00
CA TYR A 58 -19.72 -22.36 -0.78
C TYR A 58 -19.51 -20.98 -0.17
N VAL A 59 -19.23 -19.99 -1.02
CA VAL A 59 -19.09 -18.60 -0.59
C VAL A 59 -19.91 -17.67 -1.46
N GLY A 60 -20.80 -16.92 -0.83
CA GLY A 60 -21.55 -15.83 -1.46
C GLY A 60 -20.66 -14.67 -1.86
N ILE A 61 -20.74 -14.28 -3.13
CA ILE A 61 -20.11 -13.07 -3.67
C ILE A 61 -21.13 -12.23 -4.43
N LYS A 62 -21.01 -10.90 -4.32
CA LYS A 62 -21.99 -9.97 -4.91
C LYS A 62 -22.00 -10.03 -6.44
N ASN A 63 -20.82 -10.09 -7.06
CA ASN A 63 -20.61 -10.07 -8.50
C ASN A 63 -19.21 -10.58 -8.84
N LEU A 64 -18.84 -10.54 -10.12
CA LEU A 64 -17.54 -10.96 -10.64
C LEU A 64 -16.51 -9.83 -10.74
N GLU A 65 -16.71 -8.69 -10.05
CA GLU A 65 -15.69 -7.65 -9.98
C GLU A 65 -14.48 -8.12 -9.14
N PRO A 66 -13.27 -7.62 -9.43
CA PRO A 66 -12.04 -8.02 -8.74
C PRO A 66 -12.12 -7.99 -7.20
N GLU A 67 -12.75 -6.97 -6.62
CA GLU A 67 -12.91 -6.87 -5.17
C GLU A 67 -13.76 -8.02 -4.60
N SER A 68 -14.89 -8.32 -5.24
CA SER A 68 -15.78 -9.42 -4.82
C SER A 68 -15.07 -10.76 -4.86
N LEU A 69 -14.25 -11.00 -5.89
CA LEU A 69 -13.44 -12.22 -6.01
C LEU A 69 -12.40 -12.31 -4.89
N ARG A 70 -11.64 -11.23 -4.62
CA ARG A 70 -10.66 -11.15 -3.52
C ARG A 70 -11.31 -11.42 -2.16
N GLN A 71 -12.46 -10.82 -1.89
CA GLN A 71 -13.20 -11.03 -0.64
C GLN A 71 -13.75 -12.46 -0.53
N GLY A 72 -14.27 -13.02 -1.63
CA GLY A 72 -14.79 -14.38 -1.68
C GLY A 72 -13.73 -15.42 -1.31
N VAL A 73 -12.54 -15.36 -1.94
CA VAL A 73 -11.46 -16.30 -1.60
C VAL A 73 -10.95 -16.09 -0.18
N ALA A 74 -10.94 -14.86 0.33
CA ALA A 74 -10.48 -14.57 1.69
C ALA A 74 -11.43 -15.15 2.75
N LYS A 75 -12.74 -15.03 2.52
CA LYS A 75 -13.78 -15.68 3.33
C LYS A 75 -13.62 -17.20 3.29
N ALA A 76 -13.44 -17.77 2.10
CA ALA A 76 -13.21 -19.20 1.93
C ALA A 76 -11.99 -19.68 2.71
N TYR A 77 -10.84 -19.02 2.50
CA TYR A 77 -9.59 -19.34 3.17
C TYR A 77 -9.74 -19.29 4.69
N ASN A 78 -10.33 -18.23 5.24
CA ASN A 78 -10.51 -18.11 6.69
C ASN A 78 -11.37 -19.22 7.29
N ALA A 79 -12.35 -19.74 6.55
CA ALA A 79 -13.20 -20.84 6.99
C ALA A 79 -12.50 -22.21 6.93
N ILE A 80 -11.48 -22.39 6.09
CA ILE A 80 -10.84 -23.70 5.86
C ILE A 80 -9.36 -23.77 6.30
N LYS A 81 -8.72 -22.66 6.69
CA LYS A 81 -7.26 -22.59 6.95
C LYS A 81 -6.75 -23.46 8.09
N GLU A 82 -7.63 -23.88 9.00
CA GLU A 82 -7.32 -24.78 10.13
C GLU A 82 -7.53 -26.26 9.78
N LEU A 83 -8.09 -26.58 8.59
CA LEU A 83 -8.27 -27.96 8.14
C LEU A 83 -6.93 -28.55 7.66
N ASN A 84 -6.79 -29.88 7.77
CA ASN A 84 -5.63 -30.62 7.27
C ASN A 84 -5.76 -30.95 5.78
N ILE A 85 -5.96 -29.91 4.96
CA ILE A 85 -6.04 -29.99 3.50
C ILE A 85 -4.76 -29.45 2.89
N LEU A 86 -4.23 -30.11 1.86
CA LEU A 86 -3.02 -29.70 1.15
C LEU A 86 -3.35 -28.89 -0.11
N ASN A 87 -4.48 -29.16 -0.74
CA ASN A 87 -4.88 -28.50 -1.98
C ASN A 87 -6.39 -28.23 -2.09
N LEU A 88 -6.73 -27.19 -2.82
CA LEU A 88 -8.11 -26.73 -3.08
C LEU A 88 -8.32 -26.63 -4.59
N LYS A 89 -9.45 -27.08 -5.10
CA LYS A 89 -9.86 -26.80 -6.49
C LYS A 89 -11.03 -25.81 -6.55
N MET A 90 -11.08 -25.02 -7.61
CA MET A 90 -12.20 -24.12 -7.92
C MET A 90 -12.35 -23.94 -9.44
N HIS A 91 -13.57 -23.64 -9.88
CA HIS A 91 -13.81 -23.17 -11.25
C HIS A 91 -13.19 -21.79 -11.48
N SER A 92 -13.08 -21.38 -12.75
CA SER A 92 -12.73 -20.00 -13.10
C SER A 92 -13.94 -19.08 -12.98
N TYR A 93 -13.71 -17.85 -12.51
CA TYR A 93 -14.74 -16.83 -12.38
C TYR A 93 -14.22 -15.54 -13.01
N VAL A 94 -14.81 -15.13 -14.13
CA VAL A 94 -14.28 -14.01 -14.93
C VAL A 94 -15.32 -12.91 -15.11
N GLY A 95 -14.99 -11.73 -14.58
CA GLY A 95 -15.73 -10.48 -14.80
C GLY A 95 -15.40 -9.84 -16.15
N GLY A 96 -15.11 -8.53 -16.14
CA GLY A 96 -14.80 -7.76 -17.36
C GLY A 96 -13.42 -7.99 -17.97
N CYS A 97 -12.50 -8.64 -17.26
CA CYS A 97 -11.13 -8.89 -17.74
C CYS A 97 -10.56 -10.19 -17.17
N PHE A 98 -10.10 -11.10 -18.03
CA PHE A 98 -9.47 -12.37 -17.64
C PHE A 98 -8.28 -12.15 -16.71
N LYS A 99 -7.25 -11.42 -17.17
CA LYS A 99 -6.04 -11.13 -16.39
C LYS A 99 -6.34 -10.62 -14.99
N MET A 100 -7.24 -9.64 -14.87
CA MET A 100 -7.60 -9.05 -13.57
C MET A 100 -8.40 -9.99 -12.68
N SER A 101 -9.25 -10.85 -13.24
CA SER A 101 -10.06 -11.79 -12.46
C SER A 101 -9.18 -12.88 -11.83
N PHE A 102 -8.26 -13.45 -12.63
CA PHE A 102 -7.27 -14.39 -12.13
C PHE A 102 -6.31 -13.73 -11.13
N ALA A 103 -5.89 -12.49 -11.39
CA ALA A 103 -5.06 -11.75 -10.45
C ALA A 103 -5.78 -11.57 -9.10
N ALA A 104 -7.05 -11.15 -9.11
CA ALA A 104 -7.85 -10.96 -7.91
C ALA A 104 -8.00 -12.25 -7.08
N ILE A 105 -8.28 -13.40 -7.72
CA ILE A 105 -8.37 -14.69 -7.02
C ILE A 105 -7.04 -15.00 -6.31
N VAL A 106 -5.92 -14.87 -7.03
CA VAL A 106 -4.58 -15.15 -6.47
C VAL A 106 -4.22 -14.17 -5.36
N GLU A 107 -4.48 -12.88 -5.56
CA GLU A 107 -4.22 -11.85 -4.56
C GLU A 107 -4.99 -12.11 -3.27
N GLY A 108 -6.27 -12.44 -3.37
CA GLY A 108 -7.08 -12.68 -2.18
C GLY A 108 -6.56 -13.86 -1.35
N PHE A 109 -6.12 -14.95 -1.99
CA PHE A 109 -5.46 -16.06 -1.29
C PHE A 109 -4.10 -15.68 -0.69
N LEU A 110 -3.25 -14.98 -1.43
CA LEU A 110 -1.90 -14.64 -0.96
C LEU A 110 -1.94 -13.62 0.18
N LEU A 111 -2.79 -12.58 0.08
CA LEU A 111 -2.90 -11.52 1.08
C LEU A 111 -3.51 -12.04 2.38
N VAL A 112 -4.61 -12.80 2.32
CA VAL A 112 -5.26 -13.36 3.52
C VAL A 112 -4.39 -14.41 4.23
N SER A 113 -3.50 -15.08 3.48
CA SER A 113 -2.60 -16.09 4.04
C SER A 113 -1.38 -15.49 4.76
N TYR A 114 -1.12 -14.19 4.59
CA TYR A 114 -0.03 -13.50 5.26
C TYR A 114 -0.24 -13.48 6.78
N LYS A 115 0.83 -13.75 7.53
CA LYS A 115 0.86 -13.68 8.99
C LYS A 115 2.18 -13.03 9.41
N PHE A 116 2.09 -12.07 10.33
CA PHE A 116 3.26 -11.59 11.06
C PHE A 116 3.31 -12.30 12.43
N ASP A 117 3.95 -13.46 12.48
CA ASP A 117 4.09 -14.29 13.67
C ASP A 117 5.56 -14.47 14.11
N LYS A 118 6.45 -13.60 13.61
CA LYS A 118 7.90 -13.60 13.89
C LYS A 118 8.22 -13.77 15.38
N TYR A 119 7.44 -13.12 16.24
CA TYR A 119 7.63 -13.08 17.70
C TYR A 119 6.78 -14.10 18.48
N LYS A 120 5.96 -14.91 17.81
CA LYS A 120 5.18 -15.96 18.48
C LYS A 120 6.02 -17.23 18.62
N SER A 121 6.05 -17.80 19.81
CA SER A 121 6.66 -19.12 20.08
C SER A 121 5.88 -20.23 19.36
N GLU A 122 4.55 -20.18 19.46
CA GLU A 122 3.65 -21.09 18.75
C GLU A 122 3.22 -20.51 17.41
N LYS A 123 3.71 -21.12 16.32
CA LYS A 123 3.33 -20.74 14.96
C LYS A 123 2.25 -21.69 14.44
N LYS A 124 1.12 -21.10 14.01
CA LYS A 124 0.03 -21.86 13.38
C LYS A 124 0.24 -21.89 11.87
N GLU A 125 0.81 -22.98 11.38
CA GLU A 125 0.98 -23.21 9.95
C GLU A 125 -0.29 -23.77 9.31
N THR A 126 -0.72 -23.14 8.22
CA THR A 126 -1.74 -23.71 7.35
C THR A 126 -1.13 -24.76 6.42
N LYS A 127 -1.82 -25.91 6.31
CA LYS A 127 -1.42 -27.03 5.45
C LYS A 127 -1.74 -26.81 3.97
N LEU A 128 -2.71 -25.95 3.65
CA LEU A 128 -3.09 -25.62 2.28
C LEU A 128 -1.91 -24.97 1.53
N LYS A 129 -1.37 -25.67 0.54
CA LYS A 129 -0.21 -25.23 -0.26
C LYS A 129 -0.52 -24.98 -1.73
N GLU A 130 -1.50 -25.68 -2.32
CA GLU A 130 -1.79 -25.57 -3.77
C GLU A 130 -3.26 -25.23 -4.05
N ILE A 131 -3.49 -24.35 -5.03
CA ILE A 131 -4.80 -24.00 -5.55
C ILE A 131 -4.87 -24.37 -7.03
N PHE A 132 -5.84 -25.18 -7.39
CA PHE A 132 -6.14 -25.57 -8.76
C PHE A 132 -7.33 -24.75 -9.28
N ILE A 133 -7.12 -23.99 -10.34
CA ILE A 133 -8.15 -23.19 -10.98
C ILE A 133 -8.48 -23.86 -12.31
N CYS A 134 -9.66 -24.47 -12.40
CA CYS A 134 -10.12 -25.15 -13.62
C CYS A 134 -10.43 -24.11 -14.71
N ASN A 135 -10.13 -24.43 -15.97
CA ASN A 135 -10.47 -23.57 -17.11
C ASN A 135 -11.97 -23.55 -17.46
N GLU A 136 -12.76 -24.49 -16.91
CA GLU A 136 -14.23 -24.39 -16.94
C GLU A 136 -14.67 -23.14 -16.17
N GLU A 137 -15.20 -22.17 -16.92
CA GLU A 137 -15.53 -20.82 -16.43
C GLU A 137 -17.02 -20.71 -16.10
N TYR A 138 -17.32 -19.96 -15.05
CA TYR A 138 -18.68 -19.76 -14.54
C TYR A 138 -19.68 -19.32 -15.61
N GLY A 139 -19.32 -18.38 -16.47
CA GLY A 139 -20.17 -17.92 -17.57
C GLY A 139 -19.91 -18.61 -18.91
N ASP A 140 -19.31 -19.81 -18.92
CA ASP A 140 -18.98 -20.58 -20.13
C ASP A 140 -18.05 -19.87 -21.13
N LYS A 141 -17.29 -18.87 -20.66
CA LYS A 141 -16.28 -18.21 -21.49
C LYS A 141 -15.07 -19.11 -21.70
N ILE A 142 -14.54 -19.14 -22.91
CA ILE A 142 -13.23 -19.76 -23.18
C ILE A 142 -12.15 -18.91 -22.50
N VAL A 143 -11.43 -19.50 -21.54
CA VAL A 143 -10.35 -18.83 -20.80
C VAL A 143 -9.07 -18.80 -21.65
N PRO A 144 -8.56 -17.63 -22.05
CA PRO A 144 -7.26 -17.54 -22.69
C PRO A 144 -6.17 -17.79 -21.65
N LEU A 145 -5.49 -18.93 -21.75
CA LEU A 145 -4.47 -19.35 -20.77
C LEU A 145 -3.34 -18.34 -20.60
N GLU A 146 -2.95 -17.66 -21.68
CA GLU A 146 -1.93 -16.61 -21.61
C GLU A 146 -2.36 -15.47 -20.67
N GLN A 147 -3.59 -14.98 -20.81
CA GLN A 147 -4.13 -13.92 -19.96
C GLN A 147 -4.30 -14.37 -18.51
N ALA A 148 -4.73 -15.62 -18.30
CA ALA A 148 -4.87 -16.20 -16.98
C ALA A 148 -3.50 -16.36 -16.29
N ASN A 149 -2.50 -16.91 -16.97
CA ASN A 149 -1.13 -17.03 -16.47
C ASN A 149 -0.48 -15.67 -16.19
N LEU A 150 -0.69 -14.67 -17.06
CA LEU A 150 -0.27 -13.30 -16.80
C LEU A 150 -0.94 -12.74 -15.54
N GLY A 151 -2.21 -13.06 -15.29
CA GLY A 151 -2.90 -12.69 -14.04
C GLY A 151 -2.23 -13.28 -12.81
N LEU A 152 -1.88 -14.57 -12.84
CA LEU A 152 -1.16 -15.28 -11.77
C LEU A 152 0.21 -14.63 -11.48
N ILE A 153 1.00 -14.37 -12.53
CA ILE A 153 2.34 -13.77 -12.41
C ILE A 153 2.25 -12.36 -11.81
N HIS A 154 1.33 -11.54 -12.33
CA HIS A 154 1.16 -10.16 -11.84
C HIS A 154 0.72 -10.15 -10.37
N ALA A 155 -0.29 -10.94 -10.01
CA ALA A 155 -0.77 -11.03 -8.63
C ALA A 155 0.31 -11.47 -7.66
N LYS A 156 1.14 -12.45 -8.04
CA LYS A 156 2.24 -12.93 -7.22
C LYS A 156 3.25 -11.81 -6.94
N ALA A 157 3.70 -11.10 -7.97
CA ALA A 157 4.66 -10.00 -7.81
C ALA A 157 4.09 -8.86 -6.93
N VAL A 158 2.83 -8.46 -7.19
CA VAL A 158 2.14 -7.43 -6.41
C VAL A 158 1.99 -7.85 -4.94
N CYS A 159 1.60 -9.10 -4.68
CA CYS A 159 1.43 -9.61 -3.32
C CYS A 159 2.75 -9.78 -2.58
N GLU A 160 3.82 -10.22 -3.25
CA GLU A 160 5.15 -10.34 -2.66
C GLU A 160 5.73 -8.96 -2.28
N ALA A 161 5.48 -7.93 -3.09
CA ALA A 161 5.81 -6.55 -2.74
C ALA A 161 4.95 -6.03 -1.58
N THR A 162 3.63 -6.28 -1.61
CA THR A 162 2.72 -5.87 -0.53
C THR A 162 3.10 -6.53 0.80
N ASN A 163 3.41 -7.83 0.79
CA ASN A 163 3.86 -8.56 1.97
C ASN A 163 5.23 -8.06 2.46
N PHE A 164 6.15 -7.71 1.55
CA PHE A 164 7.41 -7.07 1.92
C PHE A 164 7.21 -5.74 2.67
N ALA A 165 6.30 -4.88 2.19
CA ALA A 165 5.94 -3.67 2.94
C ALA A 165 5.33 -4.01 4.31
N LYS A 166 4.47 -5.03 4.40
CA LYS A 166 3.88 -5.48 5.67
C LYS A 166 4.93 -5.99 6.66
N ASP A 167 5.95 -6.71 6.20
CA ASP A 167 7.04 -7.19 7.06
C ASP A 167 7.81 -6.02 7.66
N ILE A 168 8.13 -5.01 6.85
CA ILE A 168 8.78 -3.77 7.30
C ILE A 168 7.93 -3.06 8.36
N VAL A 169 6.66 -2.77 8.03
CA VAL A 169 5.77 -1.97 8.89
C VAL A 169 5.44 -2.68 10.20
N ASN A 170 5.25 -4.00 10.16
CA ASN A 170 4.96 -4.78 11.37
C ASN A 170 6.18 -4.93 12.28
N GLU A 171 7.40 -4.74 11.77
CA GLU A 171 8.61 -4.89 12.56
C GLU A 171 8.70 -3.86 13.70
N ILE A 172 9.18 -4.33 14.85
CA ILE A 172 9.27 -3.53 16.07
C ILE A 172 10.32 -2.42 15.93
N PRO A 173 10.13 -1.25 16.58
CA PRO A 173 11.02 -0.10 16.41
C PRO A 173 12.44 -0.37 16.89
N GLU A 174 12.62 -1.20 17.92
CA GLU A 174 13.94 -1.64 18.42
C GLU A 174 14.80 -2.28 17.32
N ILE A 175 14.18 -2.98 16.37
CA ILE A 175 14.86 -3.68 15.29
C ILE A 175 14.84 -2.86 14.00
N TYR A 176 13.72 -2.20 13.71
CA TYR A 176 13.52 -1.49 12.44
C TYR A 176 13.79 0.00 12.58
N THR A 177 15.06 0.36 12.68
CA THR A 177 15.56 1.75 12.73
C THR A 177 15.78 2.32 11.31
N PRO A 178 16.12 3.62 11.14
CA PRO A 178 16.45 4.18 9.83
C PRO A 178 17.61 3.44 9.14
N ASN A 179 18.57 2.94 9.91
CA ASN A 179 19.68 2.14 9.39
C ASN A 179 19.19 0.79 8.86
N LYS A 180 18.28 0.10 9.57
CA LYS A 180 17.68 -1.15 9.09
C LYS A 180 16.94 -0.96 7.77
N MET A 181 16.24 0.17 7.60
CA MET A 181 15.59 0.53 6.34
C MET A 181 16.60 0.72 5.20
N ALA A 182 17.71 1.39 5.47
CA ALA A 182 18.79 1.58 4.50
C ALA A 182 19.44 0.25 4.09
N GLU A 183 19.63 -0.67 5.03
CA GLU A 183 20.11 -2.03 4.74
C GLU A 183 19.15 -2.81 3.83
N ASP A 184 17.83 -2.73 4.07
CA ASP A 184 16.84 -3.41 3.24
C ASP A 184 16.81 -2.83 1.83
N ALA A 185 16.92 -1.51 1.69
CA ALA A 185 17.07 -0.84 0.40
C ALA A 185 18.35 -1.31 -0.33
N LYS A 186 19.48 -1.37 0.38
CA LYS A 186 20.73 -1.85 -0.20
C LYS A 186 20.61 -3.30 -0.66
N LYS A 187 19.96 -4.14 0.14
CA LYS A 187 19.71 -5.55 -0.21
C LYS A 187 18.91 -5.68 -1.51
N LEU A 188 17.91 -4.84 -1.76
CA LEU A 188 17.20 -4.84 -3.05
C LEU A 188 18.15 -4.56 -4.23
N SER A 189 19.06 -3.60 -4.11
CA SER A 189 20.05 -3.34 -5.18
C SER A 189 21.05 -4.48 -5.41
N LEU A 190 21.25 -5.35 -4.42
CA LEU A 190 22.10 -6.54 -4.56
C LEU A 190 21.32 -7.72 -5.17
N GLU A 191 20.02 -7.82 -4.88
CA GLU A 191 19.14 -8.87 -5.40
C GLU A 191 18.73 -8.62 -6.86
N TYR A 192 18.60 -7.36 -7.28
CA TYR A 192 18.10 -6.98 -8.60
C TYR A 192 19.08 -6.06 -9.33
N ALA A 193 19.68 -6.55 -10.41
CA ALA A 193 20.73 -5.85 -11.17
C ALA A 193 20.28 -4.53 -11.84
N ASN A 194 18.96 -4.32 -11.97
CA ASN A 194 18.36 -3.10 -12.52
C ASN A 194 17.89 -2.11 -11.43
N ILE A 195 18.27 -2.35 -10.17
CA ILE A 195 18.03 -1.45 -9.04
C ILE A 195 19.36 -0.89 -8.54
N GLU A 196 19.48 0.43 -8.48
CA GLU A 196 20.56 1.15 -7.83
C GLU A 196 20.09 1.69 -6.47
N CYS A 197 20.99 1.75 -5.49
CA CYS A 197 20.71 2.30 -4.17
C CYS A 197 21.82 3.26 -3.74
N LYS A 198 21.44 4.49 -3.42
CA LYS A 198 22.26 5.49 -2.73
C LYS A 198 21.69 5.73 -1.34
N ILE A 199 22.56 5.79 -0.34
CA ILE A 199 22.20 6.01 1.06
C ILE A 199 22.99 7.22 1.52
N HIS A 200 22.27 8.22 1.98
CA HIS A 200 22.83 9.48 2.45
C HIS A 200 22.61 9.59 3.96
N ASP A 201 23.64 10.04 4.66
CA ASP A 201 23.67 10.21 6.11
C ASP A 201 23.37 11.66 6.51
N GLU A 202 23.40 11.93 7.81
CA GLU A 202 23.22 13.25 8.40
C GLU A 202 24.19 14.32 7.87
N ASN A 203 25.40 13.95 7.44
CA ASN A 203 26.37 14.89 6.88
C ASN A 203 25.94 15.36 5.50
N TYR A 204 25.45 14.43 4.67
CA TYR A 204 24.87 14.79 3.38
C TYR A 204 23.61 15.66 3.54
N LEU A 205 22.72 15.31 4.47
CA LEU A 205 21.54 16.15 4.77
C LEU A 205 21.97 17.58 5.15
N LYS A 206 23.04 17.71 5.94
CA LYS A 206 23.58 19.00 6.35
C LYS A 206 24.18 19.78 5.17
N SER A 207 24.92 19.12 4.28
CA SER A 207 25.45 19.77 3.07
C SER A 207 24.36 20.21 2.09
N GLU A 208 23.24 19.49 2.06
CA GLU A 208 22.05 19.82 1.27
C GLU A 208 21.10 20.80 1.99
N ASN A 209 21.44 21.32 3.16
CA ASN A 209 20.59 22.22 3.95
C ASN A 209 19.19 21.64 4.27
N MET A 210 19.07 20.31 4.42
CA MET A 210 17.82 19.64 4.82
C MET A 210 17.56 19.80 6.32
N ASN A 211 17.45 21.04 6.79
CA ASN A 211 17.41 21.33 8.22
C ASN A 211 16.07 20.93 8.87
N ALA A 212 14.98 20.83 8.10
CA ALA A 212 13.70 20.38 8.62
C ALA A 212 13.73 18.88 8.91
N PHE A 213 14.31 18.09 8.02
CA PHE A 213 14.58 16.67 8.23
C PHE A 213 15.55 16.46 9.41
N LEU A 214 16.68 17.18 9.43
CA LEU A 214 17.65 17.09 10.53
C LEU A 214 17.06 17.48 11.89
N ALA A 215 16.14 18.45 11.94
CA ALA A 215 15.50 18.86 13.18
C ALA A 215 14.66 17.73 13.80
N VAL A 216 13.88 17.01 12.98
CA VAL A 216 13.03 15.90 13.43
C VAL A 216 13.87 14.78 14.07
N ASN A 217 15.01 14.44 13.47
CA ASN A 217 15.85 13.34 13.97
C ASN A 217 16.71 13.73 15.18
N ARG A 218 16.91 15.02 15.46
CA ARG A 218 17.94 15.55 16.38
C ARG A 218 18.00 14.91 17.77
N ALA A 219 16.87 14.43 18.29
CA ALA A 219 16.78 13.80 19.62
C ALA A 219 16.95 12.27 19.60
N SER A 220 16.90 11.62 18.43
CA SER A 220 17.08 10.19 18.32
C SER A 220 18.56 9.80 18.43
N ILE A 221 18.82 8.63 19.02
CA ILE A 221 20.14 7.98 18.97
C ILE A 221 20.42 7.32 17.62
N ASN A 222 19.36 7.05 16.83
CA ASN A 222 19.44 6.44 15.53
C ASN A 222 19.54 7.54 14.46
N PRO A 223 20.67 7.64 13.75
CA PRO A 223 20.88 8.72 12.78
C PRO A 223 19.92 8.60 11.59
N PRO A 224 19.59 9.73 10.92
CA PRO A 224 18.63 9.75 9.84
C PRO A 224 19.26 9.20 8.56
N ARG A 225 18.42 8.73 7.63
CA ARG A 225 18.86 8.30 6.30
C ARG A 225 17.95 8.87 5.24
N LEU A 226 18.52 9.57 4.26
CA LEU A 226 17.86 9.78 2.98
C LEU A 226 18.27 8.62 2.07
N ILE A 227 17.30 7.79 1.72
CA ILE A 227 17.54 6.59 0.91
C ILE A 227 16.96 6.84 -0.47
N HIS A 228 17.79 6.71 -1.50
CA HIS A 228 17.36 6.82 -2.89
C HIS A 228 17.56 5.48 -3.60
N LEU A 229 16.45 4.85 -3.99
CA LEU A 229 16.43 3.71 -4.90
C LEU A 229 16.06 4.18 -6.30
N LYS A 230 16.72 3.63 -7.32
CA LYS A 230 16.40 3.83 -8.73
C LYS A 230 16.22 2.49 -9.42
N TYR A 231 15.06 2.27 -10.01
CA TYR A 231 14.80 1.19 -10.95
C TYR A 231 14.93 1.71 -12.39
N THR A 232 15.76 1.06 -13.20
CA THR A 232 15.99 1.42 -14.60
C THR A 232 15.40 0.33 -15.52
N PRO A 233 14.37 0.64 -16.33
CA PRO A 233 13.79 -0.30 -17.28
C PRO A 233 14.66 -0.42 -18.55
N LYS A 234 14.36 -1.42 -19.39
CA LYS A 234 14.99 -1.55 -20.73
C LYS A 234 14.70 -0.34 -21.63
N LYS A 235 13.47 0.16 -21.56
CA LYS A 235 13.02 1.39 -22.22
C LYS A 235 12.04 2.11 -21.30
N SER A 236 12.37 3.35 -20.95
CA SER A 236 11.51 4.18 -20.12
C SER A 236 10.56 4.99 -21.00
N ILE A 237 9.28 5.02 -20.64
CA ILE A 237 8.28 5.90 -21.26
C ILE A 237 8.00 7.16 -20.42
N LYS A 238 8.24 7.08 -19.10
CA LYS A 238 8.12 8.19 -18.15
C LYS A 238 9.02 7.95 -16.94
N LYS A 239 9.41 9.03 -16.26
CA LYS A 239 10.08 9.02 -14.96
C LYS A 239 9.06 9.24 -13.84
N VAL A 240 8.94 8.27 -12.95
CA VAL A 240 8.01 8.29 -11.82
C VAL A 240 8.80 8.33 -10.52
N VAL A 241 8.48 9.29 -9.65
CA VAL A 241 9.14 9.44 -8.36
C VAL A 241 8.14 9.21 -7.24
N PHE A 242 8.46 8.26 -6.35
CA PHE A 242 7.75 8.04 -5.10
C PHE A 242 8.55 8.64 -3.94
N VAL A 243 7.92 9.48 -3.12
CA VAL A 243 8.53 10.00 -1.89
C VAL A 243 7.83 9.37 -0.68
N GLY A 244 8.56 8.76 0.22
CA GLY A 244 7.99 8.00 1.33
C GLY A 244 8.35 8.57 2.70
N LYS A 245 7.33 8.87 3.52
CA LYS A 245 7.51 9.13 4.96
C LYS A 245 8.05 7.86 5.63
N GLY A 246 9.25 7.93 6.20
CA GLY A 246 9.97 6.81 6.80
C GLY A 246 10.20 6.96 8.31
N LEU A 247 9.22 7.46 9.06
CA LEU A 247 9.35 7.60 10.51
C LEU A 247 9.28 6.22 11.16
N THR A 248 10.46 5.68 11.49
CA THR A 248 10.59 4.32 12.01
C THR A 248 9.98 4.15 13.40
N TYR A 249 9.93 5.25 14.14
CA TYR A 249 9.07 5.43 15.29
C TYR A 249 8.73 6.92 15.48
N ASP A 250 7.53 7.20 15.94
CA ASP A 250 7.06 8.56 16.24
C ASP A 250 6.46 8.62 17.66
N SER A 251 7.19 9.28 18.55
CA SER A 251 6.72 9.58 19.92
C SER A 251 5.99 10.92 20.01
N GLY A 252 6.02 11.73 18.94
CA GLY A 252 5.60 13.13 18.91
C GLY A 252 6.67 14.14 19.36
N GLY A 253 7.84 13.68 19.80
CA GLY A 253 8.91 14.55 20.29
C GLY A 253 8.51 15.24 21.61
N LEU A 254 8.83 16.54 21.76
CA LEU A 254 8.42 17.31 22.94
C LEU A 254 6.89 17.46 23.06
N SER A 255 6.19 17.45 21.94
CA SER A 255 4.73 17.38 21.85
C SER A 255 4.27 15.93 21.99
N LEU A 256 4.67 15.31 23.11
CA LEU A 256 4.61 13.87 23.33
C LEU A 256 3.19 13.31 23.15
N LYS A 257 3.07 12.26 22.36
CA LYS A 257 1.80 11.53 22.20
C LYS A 257 1.36 10.91 23.53
N PRO A 258 0.06 10.91 23.85
CA PRO A 258 -0.48 10.06 24.90
C PRO A 258 -0.23 8.58 24.58
N SER A 259 -0.11 7.74 25.61
CA SER A 259 0.24 6.32 25.44
C SER A 259 -0.66 5.57 24.44
N ASP A 260 -1.97 5.84 24.47
CA ASP A 260 -2.95 5.19 23.58
C ASP A 260 -2.76 5.56 22.10
N TYR A 261 -2.19 6.73 21.83
CA TYR A 261 -1.90 7.22 20.47
C TYR A 261 -0.46 6.94 20.04
N MET A 262 0.43 6.62 20.98
CA MET A 262 1.80 6.21 20.69
C MET A 262 1.88 4.73 20.30
N LEU A 263 0.99 3.90 20.84
CA LEU A 263 0.85 2.52 20.39
C LEU A 263 0.53 2.50 18.89
N THR A 264 1.14 1.56 18.17
CA THR A 264 1.10 1.41 16.71
C THR A 264 2.01 2.36 15.91
N MET A 265 2.62 3.41 16.49
CA MET A 265 3.50 4.35 15.76
C MET A 265 4.77 3.74 15.14
N LYS A 266 5.06 2.47 15.40
CA LYS A 266 5.98 1.70 14.54
C LYS A 266 5.52 1.68 13.06
N SER A 267 4.25 1.92 12.77
CA SER A 267 3.73 1.96 11.41
C SER A 267 3.98 3.28 10.69
N ASP A 268 4.60 4.26 11.34
CA ASP A 268 4.77 5.61 10.78
C ASP A 268 5.83 5.68 9.64
N LYS A 269 6.41 4.52 9.32
CA LYS A 269 7.30 4.23 8.19
C LYS A 269 6.58 3.63 6.98
N SER A 270 5.25 3.55 6.98
CA SER A 270 4.49 2.84 5.95
C SER A 270 4.63 3.45 4.56
N GLY A 271 4.76 4.77 4.45
CA GLY A 271 4.97 5.46 3.18
C GLY A 271 6.28 5.05 2.51
N ALA A 272 7.37 5.04 3.28
CA ALA A 272 8.68 4.58 2.81
C ALA A 272 8.69 3.09 2.48
N ALA A 273 8.05 2.25 3.30
CA ALA A 273 7.91 0.82 3.04
C ALA A 273 7.16 0.55 1.72
N ALA A 274 6.09 1.31 1.46
CA ALA A 274 5.32 1.20 0.23
C ALA A 274 6.14 1.60 -1.00
N ALA A 275 6.85 2.74 -0.95
CA ALA A 275 7.72 3.18 -2.04
C ALA A 275 8.83 2.17 -2.37
N MET A 276 9.47 1.60 -1.33
CA MET A 276 10.47 0.54 -1.49
C MET A 276 9.89 -0.74 -2.11
N ALA A 277 8.69 -1.14 -1.69
CA ALA A 277 7.98 -2.29 -2.25
C ALA A 277 7.57 -2.09 -3.72
N ILE A 278 7.19 -0.88 -4.11
CA ILE A 278 6.84 -0.56 -5.51
C ILE A 278 8.07 -0.73 -6.41
N ILE A 279 9.24 -0.27 -6.00
CA ILE A 279 10.52 -0.50 -6.72
C ILE A 279 10.78 -2.00 -6.94
N LYS A 280 10.60 -2.82 -5.89
CA LYS A 280 10.75 -4.28 -5.98
C LYS A 280 9.80 -4.89 -7.02
N ALA A 281 8.50 -4.55 -6.95
CA ALA A 281 7.53 -5.07 -7.91
C ALA A 281 7.78 -4.56 -9.34
N ALA A 282 8.20 -3.31 -9.50
CA ALA A 282 8.51 -2.73 -10.80
C ALA A 282 9.64 -3.48 -11.51
N SER A 283 10.69 -3.85 -10.76
CA SER A 283 11.78 -4.68 -11.28
C SER A 283 11.29 -6.06 -11.71
N VAL A 284 10.52 -6.75 -10.86
CA VAL A 284 9.99 -8.10 -11.15
C VAL A 284 9.03 -8.10 -12.34
N LEU A 285 8.22 -7.06 -12.47
CA LEU A 285 7.23 -6.91 -13.55
C LEU A 285 7.79 -6.29 -14.82
N GLU A 286 9.08 -5.91 -14.82
CA GLU A 286 9.73 -5.17 -15.89
C GLU A 286 8.91 -3.95 -16.38
N LEU A 287 8.38 -3.14 -15.44
CA LEU A 287 7.54 -2.01 -15.80
C LEU A 287 8.30 -1.00 -16.68
N PRO A 288 7.67 -0.38 -17.69
CA PRO A 288 8.37 0.48 -18.66
C PRO A 288 8.64 1.90 -18.13
N PHE A 289 8.86 2.08 -16.83
CA PHE A 289 9.06 3.38 -16.19
C PHE A 289 10.42 3.42 -15.51
N GLU A 290 11.15 4.52 -15.64
CA GLU A 290 12.25 4.83 -14.73
C GLU A 290 11.62 5.24 -13.39
N ILE A 291 11.79 4.43 -12.35
CA ILE A 291 11.11 4.64 -11.07
C ILE A 291 12.14 4.96 -10.00
N HIS A 292 11.91 6.04 -9.26
CA HIS A 292 12.73 6.44 -8.13
C HIS A 292 11.91 6.34 -6.85
N ALA A 293 12.51 5.85 -5.78
CA ALA A 293 11.94 5.94 -4.44
C ALA A 293 12.89 6.74 -3.54
N VAL A 294 12.40 7.85 -2.99
CA VAL A 294 13.11 8.75 -2.09
C VAL A 294 12.49 8.60 -0.70
N LEU A 295 13.24 8.01 0.23
CA LEU A 295 12.74 7.65 1.55
C LEU A 295 13.41 8.54 2.60
N GLY A 296 12.62 9.35 3.29
CA GLY A 296 13.07 10.14 4.44
C GLY A 296 12.94 9.32 5.72
N ALA A 297 13.99 8.62 6.11
CA ALA A 297 14.00 7.75 7.28
C ALA A 297 14.57 8.45 8.53
N ALA A 298 13.77 8.52 9.59
CA ALA A 298 14.15 9.07 10.89
C ALA A 298 13.34 8.42 12.02
N GLU A 299 13.64 8.80 13.25
CA GLU A 299 12.74 8.68 14.39
C GLU A 299 12.45 10.08 14.93
N ASN A 300 11.23 10.29 15.42
CA ASN A 300 10.85 11.49 16.14
C ASN A 300 10.77 11.19 17.63
N MET A 301 11.84 11.55 18.34
CA MET A 301 12.05 11.18 19.74
C MET A 301 12.03 12.41 20.65
N ILE A 302 11.74 12.19 21.93
CA ILE A 302 11.90 13.21 22.97
C ILE A 302 13.30 13.11 23.59
N GLY A 303 13.93 14.24 23.87
CA GLY A 303 15.26 14.29 24.49
C GLY A 303 15.76 15.71 24.70
N GLY A 304 16.87 15.88 25.42
CA GLY A 304 17.43 17.20 25.74
C GLY A 304 17.87 18.01 24.52
N ASN A 305 18.12 17.36 23.38
CA ASN A 305 18.47 18.00 22.11
C ASN A 305 17.31 18.03 21.11
N ALA A 306 16.06 17.80 21.53
CA ALA A 306 14.91 17.88 20.63
C ALA A 306 14.72 19.30 20.06
N TYR A 307 14.25 19.36 18.81
CA TYR A 307 13.63 20.56 18.27
C TYR A 307 12.30 20.82 19.00
N LYS A 308 11.84 22.06 18.97
CA LYS A 308 10.85 22.57 19.93
C LYS A 308 9.71 23.27 19.21
N PRO A 309 8.52 23.32 19.80
CA PRO A 309 7.61 24.45 19.54
C PRO A 309 8.36 25.77 19.70
N ASP A 310 8.04 26.75 18.86
CA ASP A 310 8.71 28.06 18.68
C ASP A 310 10.02 28.04 17.89
N ASP A 311 10.57 26.88 17.52
CA ASP A 311 11.70 26.84 16.56
C ASP A 311 11.22 27.32 15.17
N VAL A 312 12.04 28.10 14.48
CA VAL A 312 11.88 28.39 13.04
C VAL A 312 12.95 27.64 12.27
N LEU A 313 12.53 26.72 11.42
CA LEU A 313 13.41 25.87 10.60
C LEU A 313 13.50 26.43 9.19
N ILE A 314 14.69 26.43 8.60
CA ILE A 314 14.88 26.78 7.17
C ILE A 314 15.01 25.47 6.38
N THR A 315 14.01 25.15 5.56
CA THR A 315 14.00 23.95 4.73
C THR A 315 15.07 24.01 3.64
N ARG A 316 15.31 22.89 2.95
CA ARG A 316 16.19 22.83 1.78
C ARG A 316 15.80 23.84 0.69
N SER A 317 14.50 24.06 0.49
CA SER A 317 13.97 25.03 -0.47
C SER A 317 14.13 26.49 -0.02
N GLY A 318 14.67 26.74 1.17
CA GLY A 318 14.84 28.07 1.77
C GLY A 318 13.59 28.63 2.44
N VAL A 319 12.49 27.89 2.49
CA VAL A 319 11.24 28.29 3.15
C VAL A 319 11.42 28.19 4.67
N SER A 320 11.03 29.23 5.38
CA SER A 320 11.03 29.25 6.85
C SER A 320 9.72 28.64 7.40
N VAL A 321 9.86 27.70 8.35
CA VAL A 321 8.75 26.97 8.96
C VAL A 321 8.73 27.19 10.47
N GLU A 322 7.68 27.83 10.99
CA GLU A 322 7.41 27.90 12.42
C GLU A 322 6.89 26.53 12.91
N VAL A 323 7.65 25.91 13.80
CA VAL A 323 7.24 24.68 14.48
C VAL A 323 6.35 25.07 15.65
N ARG A 324 5.08 24.69 15.59
CA ARG A 324 4.13 24.87 16.71
C ARG A 324 3.80 23.56 17.42
N ASN A 325 4.06 22.43 16.75
CA ASN A 325 3.88 21.11 17.32
C ASN A 325 4.89 20.13 16.68
N THR A 326 5.66 19.44 17.51
CA THR A 326 6.67 18.47 17.06
C THR A 326 6.08 17.11 16.67
N ASP A 327 4.77 16.90 16.87
CA ASP A 327 3.98 15.75 16.39
C ASP A 327 3.45 15.96 14.96
N ALA A 328 3.86 17.06 14.32
CA ALA A 328 3.67 17.33 12.89
C ALA A 328 5.02 17.27 12.17
N GLU A 329 5.79 16.21 12.44
CA GLU A 329 7.15 15.94 11.98
C GLU A 329 7.22 15.40 10.56
N GLY A 330 6.27 14.52 10.17
CA GLY A 330 6.34 13.81 8.89
C GLY A 330 6.37 14.77 7.71
N ARG A 331 5.61 15.86 7.78
CA ARG A 331 5.59 16.90 6.75
C ARG A 331 6.89 17.70 6.69
N LEU A 332 7.63 17.83 7.79
CA LEU A 332 8.94 18.49 7.83
C LEU A 332 9.99 17.64 7.10
N VAL A 333 9.99 16.32 7.34
CA VAL A 333 10.85 15.38 6.61
C VAL A 333 10.50 15.38 5.12
N LEU A 334 9.21 15.31 4.79
CA LEU A 334 8.72 15.30 3.41
C LEU A 334 9.01 16.61 2.68
N ALA A 335 8.96 17.78 3.33
CA ALA A 335 9.28 19.06 2.71
C ALA A 335 10.67 19.05 2.07
N ASP A 336 11.69 18.61 2.81
CA ASP A 336 13.06 18.52 2.31
C ASP A 336 13.21 17.40 1.25
N CYS A 337 12.55 16.24 1.46
CA CYS A 337 12.61 15.12 0.51
C CYS A 337 11.93 15.44 -0.83
N LEU A 338 10.80 16.13 -0.80
CA LEU A 338 10.05 16.56 -1.99
C LEU A 338 10.86 17.57 -2.80
N ASP A 339 11.46 18.56 -2.15
CA ASP A 339 12.31 19.54 -2.83
C ASP A 339 13.55 18.86 -3.45
N TRP A 340 14.19 17.92 -2.73
CA TRP A 340 15.28 17.10 -3.27
C TRP A 340 14.85 16.28 -4.48
N ALA A 341 13.74 15.55 -4.36
CA ALA A 341 13.20 14.73 -5.45
C ALA A 341 12.95 15.56 -6.71
N GLN A 342 12.40 16.76 -6.58
CA GLN A 342 12.15 17.65 -7.72
C GLN A 342 13.45 18.19 -8.32
N SER A 343 14.40 18.65 -7.49
CA SER A 343 15.67 19.22 -7.95
C SER A 343 16.57 18.18 -8.64
N GLU A 344 16.67 16.98 -8.09
CA GLU A 344 17.63 15.99 -8.58
C GLU A 344 17.07 15.12 -9.70
N LEU A 345 15.75 14.96 -9.76
CA LEU A 345 15.15 13.91 -10.59
C LEU A 345 14.24 14.43 -11.70
N ASP A 346 13.67 15.63 -11.64
CA ASP A 346 12.75 16.16 -12.66
C ASP A 346 11.64 15.13 -13.07
N PRO A 347 10.69 14.84 -12.17
CA PRO A 347 9.65 13.82 -12.40
C PRO A 347 8.61 14.21 -13.45
N ASP A 348 8.14 13.21 -14.22
CA ASP A 348 6.90 13.29 -15.00
C ASP A 348 5.66 13.05 -14.12
N LEU A 349 5.86 12.33 -13.02
CA LEU A 349 4.84 12.01 -12.02
C LEU A 349 5.52 11.91 -10.65
N LEU A 350 5.02 12.68 -9.68
CA LEU A 350 5.53 12.74 -8.32
C LEU A 350 4.42 12.30 -7.36
N ILE A 351 4.64 11.23 -6.60
CA ILE A 351 3.66 10.74 -5.63
C ILE A 351 4.33 10.60 -4.28
N ASP A 352 3.88 11.34 -3.28
CA ASP A 352 4.29 11.08 -1.91
C ASP A 352 3.25 10.23 -1.15
N MET A 353 3.74 9.38 -0.26
CA MET A 353 2.92 8.51 0.59
C MET A 353 3.34 8.69 2.04
N ALA A 354 2.36 8.92 2.91
CA ALA A 354 2.62 9.18 4.30
C ALA A 354 1.45 8.76 5.20
N THR A 355 1.78 8.18 6.35
CA THR A 355 0.89 8.10 7.51
C THR A 355 0.87 9.48 8.17
N LEU A 356 0.19 10.45 7.54
CA LEU A 356 0.47 11.85 7.83
C LEU A 356 -0.43 12.45 8.91
N THR A 357 -1.73 12.12 8.90
CA THR A 357 -2.67 12.77 9.82
C THR A 357 -3.69 11.83 10.43
N GLY A 358 -3.88 11.94 11.75
CA GLY A 358 -5.05 11.36 12.42
C GLY A 358 -6.37 11.95 11.91
N ALA A 359 -6.36 13.19 11.42
CA ALA A 359 -7.53 13.85 10.84
C ALA A 359 -8.06 13.13 9.58
N CYS A 360 -7.18 12.54 8.76
CA CYS A 360 -7.58 11.72 7.62
C CYS A 360 -8.36 10.48 8.10
N VAL A 361 -7.89 9.82 9.17
CA VAL A 361 -8.58 8.68 9.79
C VAL A 361 -9.93 9.08 10.38
N VAL A 362 -10.01 10.24 11.04
CA VAL A 362 -11.28 10.76 11.57
C VAL A 362 -12.30 11.00 10.45
N GLY A 363 -11.88 11.59 9.34
CA GLY A 363 -12.77 11.92 8.22
C GLY A 363 -13.17 10.72 7.36
N LEU A 364 -12.25 9.78 7.13
CA LEU A 364 -12.39 8.73 6.12
C LEU A 364 -12.48 7.31 6.69
N GLY A 365 -12.25 7.16 8.00
CA GLY A 365 -12.13 5.88 8.68
C GLY A 365 -10.79 5.18 8.45
N GLU A 366 -10.64 4.00 9.06
CA GLU A 366 -9.39 3.22 9.07
C GLU A 366 -9.06 2.50 7.75
N TYR A 367 -9.89 2.64 6.71
CA TYR A 367 -9.83 1.76 5.53
C TYR A 367 -9.65 2.50 4.21
N THR A 368 -9.48 3.82 4.25
CA THR A 368 -9.51 4.68 3.07
C THR A 368 -8.34 5.65 3.08
N THR A 369 -7.62 5.73 1.96
CA THR A 369 -6.55 6.70 1.74
C THR A 369 -7.13 8.02 1.23
N GLY A 370 -6.64 9.14 1.77
CA GLY A 370 -6.90 10.48 1.24
C GLY A 370 -5.95 10.79 0.09
N VAL A 371 -6.49 11.16 -1.07
CA VAL A 371 -5.77 11.59 -2.26
C VAL A 371 -5.91 13.10 -2.39
N MET A 372 -4.78 13.80 -2.48
CA MET A 372 -4.70 15.26 -2.62
C MET A 372 -3.74 15.62 -3.75
N GLY A 373 -3.88 16.83 -4.30
CA GLY A 373 -3.03 17.38 -5.34
C GLY A 373 -3.65 18.63 -5.96
N ASN A 374 -2.94 19.27 -6.89
CA ASN A 374 -3.44 20.46 -7.58
C ASN A 374 -4.18 20.14 -8.89
N ASN A 375 -3.87 19.01 -9.52
CA ASN A 375 -4.48 18.58 -10.77
C ASN A 375 -5.62 17.58 -10.50
N TYR A 376 -6.87 18.00 -10.75
CA TYR A 376 -8.05 17.17 -10.49
C TYR A 376 -8.13 15.98 -11.46
N GLU A 377 -7.75 16.15 -12.72
CA GLU A 377 -7.71 15.10 -13.73
C GLU A 377 -6.75 13.98 -13.31
N LEU A 378 -5.57 14.32 -12.81
CA LEU A 378 -4.58 13.37 -12.29
C LEU A 378 -5.12 12.63 -11.05
N GLN A 379 -5.77 13.33 -10.12
CA GLN A 379 -6.38 12.74 -8.93
C GLN A 379 -7.50 11.76 -9.29
N SER A 380 -8.38 12.16 -10.21
CA SER A 380 -9.49 11.35 -10.70
C SER A 380 -8.98 10.14 -11.48
N GLU A 381 -7.98 10.33 -12.35
CA GLU A 381 -7.33 9.25 -13.08
C GLU A 381 -6.72 8.22 -12.12
N PHE A 382 -5.92 8.67 -11.15
CA PHE A 382 -5.33 7.82 -10.14
C PHE A 382 -6.40 7.03 -9.39
N LYS A 383 -7.42 7.71 -8.82
CA LYS A 383 -8.52 7.05 -8.09
C LYS A 383 -9.23 5.99 -8.93
N ASN A 384 -9.52 6.29 -10.19
CA ASN A 384 -10.26 5.38 -11.09
C ASN A 384 -9.43 4.14 -11.45
N TYR A 385 -8.16 4.31 -11.80
CA TYR A 385 -7.29 3.22 -12.21
C TYR A 385 -6.81 2.39 -11.02
N ALA A 386 -6.38 3.06 -9.95
CA ALA A 386 -5.88 2.42 -8.73
C ALA A 386 -7.00 1.73 -7.94
N GLY A 387 -8.25 2.19 -8.01
CA GLY A 387 -9.38 1.57 -7.30
C GLY A 387 -9.63 0.10 -7.67
N LYS A 388 -9.15 -0.36 -8.84
CA LYS A 388 -9.22 -1.78 -9.23
C LYS A 388 -8.28 -2.70 -8.41
N SER A 389 -7.32 -2.12 -7.69
CA SER A 389 -6.47 -2.84 -6.73
C SER A 389 -7.22 -3.33 -5.49
N GLY A 390 -8.39 -2.74 -5.19
CA GLY A 390 -9.15 -3.02 -3.97
C GLY A 390 -8.73 -2.20 -2.76
N GLU A 391 -7.84 -1.23 -2.92
CA GLU A 391 -7.62 -0.19 -1.91
C GLU A 391 -8.69 0.90 -2.06
N ASN A 392 -9.28 1.35 -0.95
CA ASN A 392 -10.25 2.44 -0.98
C ASN A 392 -9.52 3.78 -1.01
N LEU A 393 -9.94 4.64 -1.94
CA LEU A 393 -9.33 5.94 -2.19
C LEU A 393 -10.42 6.99 -2.29
N THR A 394 -10.19 8.17 -1.72
CA THR A 394 -11.06 9.33 -1.96
C THR A 394 -10.25 10.60 -2.11
N ILE A 395 -10.78 11.52 -2.91
CA ILE A 395 -10.16 12.82 -3.17
C ILE A 395 -10.56 13.77 -2.04
N LEU A 396 -9.60 14.52 -1.53
CA LEU A 396 -9.80 15.63 -0.61
C LEU A 396 -9.30 16.90 -1.31
N GLU A 397 -10.21 17.83 -1.60
CA GLU A 397 -9.90 19.00 -2.40
C GLU A 397 -9.28 20.13 -1.55
N PHE A 398 -8.26 20.78 -2.10
CA PHE A 398 -7.72 22.01 -1.54
C PHE A 398 -8.70 23.18 -1.72
N ASN A 399 -8.64 24.14 -0.81
CA ASN A 399 -9.30 25.43 -0.96
C ASN A 399 -8.53 26.52 -0.21
N ASP A 400 -8.74 27.77 -0.62
CA ASP A 400 -7.99 28.91 -0.11
C ASP A 400 -8.27 29.21 1.36
N HIS A 401 -9.48 28.93 1.86
CA HIS A 401 -9.81 29.14 3.26
C HIS A 401 -8.98 28.26 4.19
N LEU A 402 -8.69 27.02 3.78
CA LEU A 402 -7.81 26.12 4.53
C LEU A 402 -6.33 26.52 4.39
N ARG A 403 -5.94 27.12 3.26
CA ARG A 403 -4.58 27.62 3.01
C ARG A 403 -4.21 28.77 3.94
N GLU A 404 -5.18 29.61 4.31
CA GLU A 404 -4.99 30.69 5.29
C GLU A 404 -4.64 30.15 6.70
N LEU A 405 -5.06 28.93 7.03
CA LEU A 405 -4.90 28.39 8.38
C LEU A 405 -3.48 27.93 8.72
N ILE A 406 -2.60 27.83 7.74
CA ILE A 406 -1.20 27.42 7.94
C ILE A 406 -0.22 28.60 7.83
N LYS A 407 -0.72 29.85 7.80
CA LYS A 407 0.14 31.04 7.88
C LYS A 407 0.83 31.14 9.24
N SER A 408 1.98 31.80 9.24
CA SER A 408 2.73 32.17 10.44
C SER A 408 2.96 33.68 10.45
N ASP A 409 3.03 34.27 11.64
CA ASP A 409 3.35 35.69 11.82
C ASP A 409 4.87 35.96 11.80
N ILE A 410 5.69 34.92 11.96
CA ILE A 410 7.15 35.02 12.15
C ILE A 410 7.97 34.19 11.15
N ALA A 411 7.31 33.37 10.34
CA ALA A 411 7.90 32.52 9.30
C ALA A 411 6.99 32.51 8.07
N ASP A 412 7.45 31.89 6.97
CA ASP A 412 6.65 31.80 5.74
C ASP A 412 5.40 30.92 5.90
N ILE A 413 5.47 29.92 6.79
CA ILE A 413 4.39 28.96 7.04
C ILE A 413 4.54 28.34 8.44
N SER A 414 3.43 27.90 9.03
CA SER A 414 3.42 27.06 10.23
C SER A 414 3.31 25.59 9.86
N ASN A 415 3.99 24.71 10.61
CA ASN A 415 3.84 23.27 10.42
C ASN A 415 2.48 22.71 10.91
N THR A 416 1.65 23.52 11.56
CA THR A 416 0.30 23.15 11.97
C THR A 416 -0.75 24.13 11.48
N SER A 417 -2.00 23.69 11.45
CA SER A 417 -3.14 24.58 11.26
C SER A 417 -3.46 25.33 12.55
N SER A 418 -3.87 26.59 12.43
CA SER A 418 -4.49 27.37 13.51
C SER A 418 -5.88 26.85 13.91
N SER A 419 -6.47 25.94 13.11
CA SER A 419 -7.75 25.30 13.35
C SER A 419 -7.59 23.81 13.68
N ARG A 420 -8.55 23.26 14.41
CA ARG A 420 -8.69 21.81 14.64
C ARG A 420 -9.38 21.09 13.47
N TYR A 421 -9.97 21.82 12.53
CA TYR A 421 -10.75 21.28 11.41
C TYR A 421 -9.95 21.31 10.11
N GLY A 422 -10.10 20.27 9.28
CA GLY A 422 -9.41 20.18 7.98
C GLY A 422 -7.95 19.73 8.07
N GLY A 423 -7.54 19.10 9.18
CA GLY A 423 -6.13 18.73 9.46
C GLY A 423 -5.43 17.98 8.32
N ALA A 424 -6.11 17.01 7.68
CA ALA A 424 -5.56 16.27 6.53
C ALA A 424 -5.27 17.19 5.34
N ILE A 425 -6.23 18.04 4.99
CA ILE A 425 -6.12 18.96 3.84
C ILE A 425 -5.08 20.04 4.11
N THR A 426 -5.04 20.60 5.33
CA THR A 426 -4.01 21.58 5.71
C THR A 426 -2.60 20.98 5.73
N ALA A 427 -2.46 19.68 6.00
CA ALA A 427 -1.17 18.99 5.87
C ALA A 427 -0.76 18.84 4.39
N GLY A 428 -1.70 18.49 3.51
CA GLY A 428 -1.46 18.52 2.07
C GLY A 428 -1.10 19.92 1.56
N LEU A 429 -1.79 20.97 2.03
CA LEU A 429 -1.47 22.36 1.70
C LEU A 429 -0.10 22.82 2.23
N PHE A 430 0.34 22.28 3.37
CA PHE A 430 1.71 22.48 3.84
C PHE A 430 2.70 21.85 2.85
N LEU A 431 2.47 20.62 2.40
CA LEU A 431 3.35 19.96 1.41
C LEU A 431 3.35 20.70 0.07
N ASP A 432 2.19 21.20 -0.38
CA ASP A 432 2.02 21.99 -1.60
C ASP A 432 2.94 23.22 -1.67
N LYS A 433 3.29 23.80 -0.52
CA LYS A 433 4.26 24.91 -0.43
C LYS A 433 5.66 24.53 -0.93
N PHE A 434 6.01 23.24 -0.87
CA PHE A 434 7.31 22.69 -1.27
C PHE A 434 7.27 22.05 -2.66
N ILE A 435 6.12 22.09 -3.33
CA ILE A 435 5.99 21.66 -4.73
C ILE A 435 6.19 22.87 -5.62
N LYS A 436 7.25 22.84 -6.43
CA LYS A 436 7.56 23.92 -7.39
C LYS A 436 6.49 23.96 -8.48
N GLU A 437 6.32 25.14 -9.07
CA GLU A 437 5.23 25.40 -10.02
C GLU A 437 5.16 24.37 -11.15
N ASP A 438 6.31 24.04 -11.76
CA ASP A 438 6.43 23.07 -12.88
C ASP A 438 6.06 21.61 -12.50
N PHE A 439 5.90 21.33 -11.21
CA PHE A 439 5.54 20.01 -10.68
C PHE A 439 4.15 19.97 -10.01
N LYS A 440 3.48 21.11 -9.81
CA LYS A 440 2.17 21.15 -9.14
C LYS A 440 1.14 20.25 -9.81
N ASP A 441 1.10 20.25 -11.15
CA ASP A 441 0.17 19.44 -11.94
C ASP A 441 0.58 17.97 -12.10
N LYS A 442 1.77 17.59 -11.60
CA LYS A 442 2.32 16.24 -11.67
C LYS A 442 2.32 15.54 -10.32
N TRP A 443 1.89 16.23 -9.27
CA TRP A 443 2.03 15.79 -7.89
C TRP A 443 0.73 15.25 -7.30
N LEU A 444 0.85 14.12 -6.59
CA LEU A 444 -0.17 13.57 -5.71
C LEU A 444 0.40 13.34 -4.31
N HIS A 445 -0.36 13.73 -3.31
CA HIS A 445 -0.15 13.33 -1.92
C HIS A 445 -1.16 12.26 -1.52
N LEU A 446 -0.65 11.14 -0.98
CA LEU A 446 -1.45 10.03 -0.47
C LEU A 446 -1.31 9.94 1.06
N ASP A 447 -2.33 10.40 1.79
CA ASP A 447 -2.42 10.20 3.24
C ASP A 447 -3.00 8.81 3.53
N ILE A 448 -2.10 7.87 3.83
CA ILE A 448 -2.38 6.46 4.10
C ILE A 448 -2.54 6.17 5.60
N ALA A 449 -2.67 7.18 6.46
CA ALA A 449 -2.70 7.03 7.92
C ALA A 449 -3.68 5.97 8.42
N GLY A 450 -4.88 5.90 7.82
CA GLY A 450 -5.90 4.92 8.20
C GLY A 450 -5.52 3.50 7.78
N PRO A 451 -5.50 3.19 6.46
CA PRO A 451 -5.37 1.82 6.01
C PRO A 451 -4.00 1.20 6.23
N ALA A 452 -2.94 1.98 6.46
CA ALA A 452 -1.58 1.47 6.60
C ALA A 452 -1.43 0.43 7.72
N TYR A 453 -2.09 0.63 8.87
CA TYR A 453 -2.04 -0.25 10.02
C TYR A 453 -3.38 -0.30 10.75
N VAL A 454 -3.99 -1.48 10.85
CA VAL A 454 -5.29 -1.67 11.50
C VAL A 454 -5.19 -2.80 12.53
N THR A 455 -5.60 -2.56 13.78
CA THR A 455 -5.41 -3.50 14.90
C THR A 455 -6.32 -4.74 14.86
N LYS A 456 -7.24 -4.80 13.89
CA LYS A 456 -8.16 -5.92 13.63
C LYS A 456 -8.05 -6.36 12.18
N ALA A 457 -8.35 -7.63 11.92
CA ALA A 457 -8.43 -8.14 10.56
C ALA A 457 -9.63 -7.52 9.83
N TRP A 458 -9.47 -7.26 8.53
CA TRP A 458 -10.51 -6.70 7.68
C TRP A 458 -10.32 -7.16 6.23
N GLY A 459 -11.38 -7.69 5.61
CA GLY A 459 -11.30 -8.30 4.29
C GLY A 459 -10.23 -9.39 4.20
N TYR A 460 -9.25 -9.20 3.31
CA TYR A 460 -8.08 -10.05 3.13
C TYR A 460 -6.81 -9.52 3.83
N ASN A 461 -6.95 -8.52 4.70
CA ASN A 461 -5.88 -8.00 5.53
C ASN A 461 -5.98 -8.59 6.95
N GLY A 462 -4.88 -9.14 7.46
CA GLY A 462 -4.77 -9.50 8.87
C GLY A 462 -4.67 -8.26 9.77
N ALA A 463 -4.73 -8.45 11.09
CA ALA A 463 -4.40 -7.38 12.02
C ALA A 463 -2.92 -6.98 11.86
N GLY A 464 -2.65 -5.68 11.89
CA GLY A 464 -1.35 -5.06 11.68
C GLY A 464 -1.27 -4.31 10.35
N ALA A 465 -0.09 -4.34 9.75
CA ALA A 465 0.16 -3.66 8.49
C ALA A 465 -0.65 -4.26 7.32
N SER A 466 -1.15 -3.41 6.44
CA SER A 466 -1.86 -3.84 5.21
C SER A 466 -1.01 -3.77 3.94
N GLY A 467 0.05 -2.94 3.94
CA GLY A 467 0.79 -2.59 2.73
C GLY A 467 0.09 -1.52 1.88
N ALA A 468 -0.73 -0.66 2.49
CA ALA A 468 -1.42 0.45 1.84
C ALA A 468 -0.49 1.29 0.94
N GLY A 469 -1.00 1.71 -0.22
CA GLY A 469 -0.26 2.44 -1.24
C GLY A 469 0.42 1.53 -2.28
N VAL A 470 0.82 0.31 -1.91
CA VAL A 470 1.58 -0.57 -2.82
C VAL A 470 0.74 -1.01 -4.01
N ARG A 471 -0.45 -1.56 -3.77
CA ARG A 471 -1.26 -2.13 -4.87
C ARG A 471 -1.92 -1.02 -5.66
N SER A 472 -2.40 0.04 -5.01
CA SER A 472 -2.96 1.22 -5.71
C SER A 472 -1.98 1.79 -6.73
N CYS A 473 -0.73 2.04 -6.32
CA CYS A 473 0.29 2.60 -7.20
C CYS A 473 0.72 1.61 -8.30
N LEU A 474 0.88 0.32 -7.99
CA LEU A 474 1.23 -0.68 -9.01
C LEU A 474 0.12 -0.87 -10.05
N TYR A 475 -1.16 -0.91 -9.62
CA TYR A 475 -2.29 -0.99 -10.55
C TYR A 475 -2.40 0.25 -11.42
N TYR A 476 -2.12 1.43 -10.86
CA TYR A 476 -2.04 2.67 -11.63
C TYR A 476 -0.96 2.60 -12.72
N LEU A 477 0.27 2.23 -12.36
CA LEU A 477 1.39 2.09 -13.31
C LEU A 477 1.11 1.02 -14.38
N LEU A 478 0.57 -0.14 -14.00
CA LEU A 478 0.18 -1.20 -14.94
C LEU A 478 -0.87 -0.71 -15.95
N LYS A 479 -1.81 0.13 -15.49
CA LYS A 479 -2.83 0.71 -16.35
C LYS A 479 -2.24 1.77 -17.29
N LEU A 480 -1.33 2.63 -16.81
CA LEU A 480 -0.61 3.59 -17.64
C LEU A 480 0.22 2.90 -18.74
N ALA A 481 0.97 1.85 -18.38
CA ALA A 481 1.77 1.08 -19.34
C ALA A 481 0.89 0.50 -20.46
N ARG A 482 -0.25 -0.09 -20.08
CA ARG A 482 -1.23 -0.63 -21.04
C ARG A 482 -1.84 0.45 -21.95
N ASN A 483 -2.09 1.65 -21.44
CA ASN A 483 -2.64 2.74 -22.27
C ASN A 483 -1.60 3.18 -23.31
N HIS A 484 -0.34 3.36 -22.91
CA HIS A 484 0.75 3.71 -23.82
C HIS A 484 0.96 2.65 -24.92
N GLU A 485 0.90 1.36 -24.59
CA GLU A 485 0.97 0.27 -25.57
C GLU A 485 -0.15 0.30 -26.61
N LYS A 486 -1.32 0.83 -26.26
CA LYS A 486 -2.45 0.96 -27.18
C LYS A 486 -2.33 2.19 -28.09
N GLU A 487 -1.78 3.28 -27.57
CA GLU A 487 -1.54 4.51 -28.34
C GLU A 487 -0.37 4.36 -29.33
N SER A 488 0.57 3.46 -29.03
CA SER A 488 1.72 3.16 -29.88
C SER A 488 1.43 2.14 -31.00
N LYS A 489 0.21 1.60 -31.08
CA LYS A 489 -0.26 0.63 -32.08
C LYS A 489 -1.33 1.26 -32.95
#